data_AF-A0A9P6IQ54-F1
#
_entry.id   AF-A0A9P6IQ54-F1
#
_cell.length_a   1.000
_cell.length_b   1.000
_cell.length_c   1.000
_cell.angle_alpha   90.00
_cell.angle_beta   90.00
_cell.angle_gamma   90.00
#
_symmetry.space_group_name_H-M   'P 1'
#
loop_
_entity.id
_entity.type
_entity.pdbx_description
1 polymer ?
#
loop_
_entity_poly.entity_id
_entity_poly.type
_entity_poly.pdbx_seq_one_letter_code
_entity_poly.pdbx_strand_id
1 'polypeptide(L)'
;MGGAGGPPPPPPPPPSGGGAPAPPSGIPAGRANLLESIRGAGGIGALRKTGQGEASSAPSRSPAPPPAAAAEESESSSGDLASALVAALQMRKSRVAGSDDEDESDDENWDD
;
A
#
# COMPACT_ATOMS: atom_id res chain seq x y z
N MET A 1 1.68 59.53 28.40
CA MET A 1 0.89 58.31 28.63
C MET A 1 1.38 57.25 27.65
N GLY A 2 2.15 56.27 28.10
CA GLY A 2 2.64 55.18 27.25
C GLY A 2 2.50 53.87 28.02
N GLY A 3 1.40 53.15 27.78
CA GLY A 3 1.09 51.89 28.46
C GLY A 3 2.02 50.78 27.98
N ALA A 4 2.69 50.12 28.92
CA ALA A 4 3.47 48.93 28.69
C ALA A 4 2.54 47.77 28.29
N GLY A 5 2.57 47.36 27.02
CA GLY A 5 1.94 46.12 26.55
C GLY A 5 2.89 44.95 26.78
N GLY A 6 2.57 44.07 27.72
CA GLY A 6 3.31 42.82 27.94
C GLY A 6 3.17 41.84 26.76
N PRO A 7 4.01 40.80 26.69
CA PRO A 7 3.93 39.79 25.65
C PRO A 7 2.57 39.07 25.67
N PRO A 8 2.04 38.64 24.51
CA PRO A 8 0.76 37.96 24.43
C PRO A 8 0.80 36.63 25.23
N PRO A 9 -0.32 36.21 25.82
CA PRO A 9 -0.38 34.96 26.56
C PRO A 9 -0.04 33.77 25.65
N PRO A 10 0.61 32.73 26.18
CA PRO A 10 0.91 31.53 25.41
C PRO A 10 -0.39 30.86 24.94
N PRO A 11 -0.39 30.22 23.76
CA PRO A 11 -1.54 29.49 23.27
C PRO A 11 -1.86 28.31 24.21
N PRO A 12 -3.16 27.95 24.35
CA PRO A 12 -3.56 26.79 25.11
C PRO A 12 -2.97 25.50 24.52
N PRO A 13 -2.66 24.49 25.36
CA PRO A 13 -2.19 23.20 24.86
C PRO A 13 -3.26 22.52 23.99
N PRO A 14 -2.85 21.74 22.97
CA PRO A 14 -3.81 21.00 22.15
C PRO A 14 -4.59 19.99 23.02
N PRO A 15 -5.85 19.71 22.69
CA PRO A 15 -6.60 18.64 23.34
C PRO A 15 -5.86 17.32 23.14
N SER A 16 -5.76 16.50 24.20
CA SER A 16 -5.23 15.14 24.10
C SER A 16 -6.11 14.35 23.13
N GLY A 17 -5.65 14.25 21.89
CA GLY A 17 -6.33 13.57 20.80
C GLY A 17 -6.65 12.14 21.17
N GLY A 18 -7.88 11.74 20.82
CA GLY A 18 -8.48 10.46 21.15
C GLY A 18 -7.63 9.27 20.75
N GLY A 19 -7.73 8.23 21.58
CA GLY A 19 -7.05 6.96 21.37
C GLY A 19 -7.36 6.41 19.99
N ALA A 20 -6.31 6.05 19.26
CA ALA A 20 -6.42 5.26 18.04
C ALA A 20 -7.23 3.98 18.35
N PRO A 21 -8.10 3.52 17.44
CA PRO A 21 -8.74 2.23 17.60
C PRO A 21 -7.66 1.15 17.70
N ALA A 22 -7.75 0.31 18.74
CA ALA A 22 -6.84 -0.81 18.91
C ALA A 22 -6.89 -1.71 17.66
N PRO A 23 -5.74 -2.19 17.17
CA PRO A 23 -5.73 -3.14 16.06
C PRO A 23 -6.52 -4.40 16.47
N PRO A 24 -7.26 -5.03 15.54
CA PRO A 24 -7.99 -6.25 15.84
C PRO A 24 -7.01 -7.30 16.39
N SER A 25 -7.31 -7.77 17.60
CA SER A 25 -6.43 -8.68 18.33
C SER A 25 -6.58 -10.09 17.78
N GLY A 26 -5.49 -10.62 17.22
CA GLY A 26 -5.29 -12.06 17.04
C GLY A 26 -5.78 -12.65 15.72
N ILE A 27 -5.15 -13.76 15.36
CA ILE A 27 -5.61 -14.65 14.30
C ILE A 27 -6.94 -15.29 14.74
N PRO A 28 -8.00 -15.29 13.91
CA PRO A 28 -9.27 -15.90 14.28
C PRO A 28 -9.08 -17.38 14.65
N ALA A 29 -9.71 -17.79 15.75
CA ALA A 29 -9.76 -19.20 16.15
C ALA A 29 -10.27 -20.05 14.98
N GLY A 30 -9.54 -21.11 14.64
CA GLY A 30 -9.83 -21.95 13.48
C GLY A 30 -9.06 -21.60 12.20
N ARG A 31 -8.30 -20.49 12.15
CA ARG A 31 -7.41 -20.22 11.00
C ARG A 31 -6.36 -21.30 10.82
N ALA A 32 -5.83 -21.87 11.91
CA ALA A 32 -4.87 -22.96 11.84
C ALA A 32 -5.47 -24.20 11.14
N ASN A 33 -6.64 -24.66 11.58
CA ASN A 33 -7.37 -25.76 10.95
C ASN A 33 -7.70 -25.47 9.48
N LEU A 34 -8.09 -24.23 9.17
CA LEU A 34 -8.34 -23.81 7.79
C LEU A 34 -7.07 -23.90 6.93
N LEU A 35 -5.94 -23.38 7.43
CA LEU A 35 -4.67 -23.44 6.71
C LEU A 35 -4.16 -24.87 6.55
N GLU A 36 -4.40 -25.73 7.54
CA GLU A 36 -4.08 -27.16 7.47
C GLU A 36 -4.96 -27.88 6.43
N SER A 37 -6.26 -27.61 6.41
CA SER A 37 -7.18 -28.13 5.38
C SER A 37 -6.81 -27.66 3.98
N ILE A 38 -6.47 -26.37 3.81
CA ILE A 38 -6.00 -25.83 2.52
C ILE A 38 -4.72 -26.55 2.07
N ARG A 39 -3.77 -26.79 2.98
CA ARG A 39 -2.51 -27.47 2.67
C ARG A 39 -2.74 -28.96 2.35
N GLY A 40 -3.60 -29.64 3.10
CA GLY A 40 -3.97 -31.03 2.86
C GLY A 40 -4.72 -31.25 1.54
N ALA A 41 -5.49 -30.26 1.08
CA ALA A 41 -6.19 -30.28 -0.20
C ALA A 41 -5.30 -29.98 -1.43
N GLY A 42 -3.99 -29.86 -1.26
CA GLY A 42 -3.03 -29.56 -2.34
C GLY A 42 -2.65 -28.08 -2.47
N GLY A 43 -3.04 -27.25 -1.51
CA GLY A 43 -2.63 -25.84 -1.43
C GLY A 43 -3.16 -24.98 -2.58
N ILE A 44 -2.50 -23.84 -2.79
CA ILE A 44 -2.88 -22.85 -3.82
C ILE A 44 -2.72 -23.46 -5.23
N GLY A 45 -1.80 -24.40 -5.41
CA GLY A 45 -1.57 -25.09 -6.69
C GLY A 45 -2.70 -26.02 -7.12
N ALA A 46 -3.56 -26.44 -6.19
CA ALA A 46 -4.76 -27.23 -6.50
C ALA A 46 -5.95 -26.36 -6.94
N LEU A 47 -5.87 -25.03 -6.79
CA LEU A 47 -6.93 -24.11 -7.19
C LEU A 47 -6.83 -23.82 -8.70
N ARG A 48 -8.00 -23.72 -9.34
CA ARG A 48 -8.10 -23.27 -10.74
C ARG A 48 -7.57 -21.84 -10.88
N LYS A 49 -6.73 -21.62 -11.89
CA LYS A 49 -6.17 -20.30 -12.19
C LYS A 49 -7.29 -19.38 -12.68
N THR A 50 -7.67 -18.37 -11.89
CA THR A 50 -8.51 -17.26 -12.38
C THR A 50 -7.60 -16.25 -13.05
N GLY A 51 -8.02 -15.68 -14.19
CA GLY A 51 -7.25 -14.64 -14.88
C GLY A 51 -7.01 -13.44 -13.96
N GLN A 52 -5.90 -12.73 -14.15
CA GLN A 52 -5.54 -11.57 -13.30
C GLN A 52 -6.57 -10.41 -13.35
N GLY A 53 -7.55 -10.47 -14.26
CA GLY A 53 -8.66 -9.50 -14.36
C GLY A 53 -10.00 -9.93 -13.74
N GLU A 54 -10.14 -11.18 -13.27
CA GLU A 54 -11.42 -11.70 -12.75
C GLU A 54 -11.54 -11.65 -11.21
N ALA A 55 -10.49 -11.21 -10.51
CA ALA A 55 -10.49 -11.11 -9.05
C ALA A 55 -11.49 -10.07 -8.49
N SER A 56 -12.14 -9.28 -9.34
CA SER A 56 -13.08 -8.22 -8.97
C SER A 56 -14.56 -8.55 -9.22
N SER A 57 -14.90 -9.77 -9.63
CA SER A 57 -16.31 -10.19 -9.63
C SER A 57 -16.74 -10.54 -8.22
N ALA A 58 -17.05 -9.51 -7.44
CA ALA A 58 -17.91 -9.63 -6.27
C ALA A 58 -19.15 -10.48 -6.63
N PRO A 59 -19.70 -11.29 -5.72
CA PRO A 59 -20.94 -12.02 -6.01
C PRO A 59 -22.00 -11.02 -6.47
N SER A 60 -22.52 -11.19 -7.70
CA SER A 60 -23.51 -10.32 -8.32
C SER A 60 -24.70 -10.09 -7.40
N ARG A 61 -24.70 -8.98 -6.67
CA ARG A 61 -25.93 -8.37 -6.17
C ARG A 61 -26.58 -7.73 -7.39
N SER A 62 -27.80 -8.17 -7.71
CA SER A 62 -28.59 -7.69 -8.84
C SER A 62 -28.51 -6.17 -8.99
N PRO A 63 -28.27 -5.62 -10.20
CA PRO A 63 -28.19 -4.18 -10.38
C PRO A 63 -29.57 -3.54 -10.20
N ALA A 64 -29.64 -2.53 -9.33
CA ALA A 64 -30.74 -1.57 -9.32
C ALA A 64 -30.71 -0.73 -10.62
N PRO A 65 -31.86 -0.29 -11.16
CA PRO A 65 -31.90 0.42 -12.45
C PRO A 65 -31.19 1.79 -12.37
N PRO A 66 -30.61 2.28 -13.48
CA PRO A 66 -29.79 3.49 -13.47
C PRO A 66 -30.66 4.77 -13.47
N PRO A 67 -30.28 5.83 -12.73
CA PRO A 67 -30.71 7.18 -13.04
C PRO A 67 -29.89 7.75 -14.20
N ALA A 68 -30.54 8.55 -15.05
CA ALA A 68 -29.99 9.11 -16.28
C ALA A 68 -29.02 10.28 -16.04
N ALA A 69 -27.97 10.29 -16.88
CA ALA A 69 -27.20 11.41 -17.45
C ALA A 69 -26.68 12.55 -16.55
N ALA A 70 -25.36 12.71 -16.49
CA ALA A 70 -24.67 13.99 -16.74
C ALA A 70 -23.13 13.80 -16.83
N ALA A 71 -22.58 14.36 -17.91
CA ALA A 71 -21.30 15.07 -18.05
C ALA A 71 -19.98 14.38 -17.65
N GLU A 72 -19.16 14.16 -18.69
CA GLU A 72 -17.80 14.69 -18.89
C GLU A 72 -16.83 14.81 -17.68
N GLU A 73 -15.58 14.42 -17.94
CA GLU A 73 -14.37 14.50 -17.10
C GLU A 73 -14.20 13.40 -16.06
N SER A 74 -13.56 12.30 -16.46
CA SER A 74 -12.75 11.49 -15.55
C SER A 74 -11.66 10.74 -16.32
N GLU A 75 -10.44 11.21 -16.11
CA GLU A 75 -9.28 10.39 -15.74
C GLU A 75 -9.00 9.14 -16.58
N SER A 76 -8.23 9.31 -17.66
CA SER A 76 -7.67 8.20 -18.44
C SER A 76 -6.15 8.13 -18.47
N SER A 77 -5.44 8.64 -17.43
CA SER A 77 -3.97 8.60 -17.39
C SER A 77 -3.36 8.15 -16.04
N SER A 78 -4.05 7.28 -15.29
CA SER A 78 -3.42 6.59 -14.14
C SER A 78 -2.54 5.40 -14.56
N GLY A 79 -2.72 4.87 -15.77
CA GLY A 79 -1.90 3.76 -16.32
C GLY A 79 -0.52 4.20 -16.82
N ASP A 80 -0.38 5.46 -17.25
CA ASP A 80 0.87 6.02 -17.75
C ASP A 80 1.90 6.24 -16.64
N LEU A 81 1.46 6.67 -15.45
CA LEU A 81 2.36 6.89 -14.31
C LEU A 81 2.95 5.57 -13.79
N ALA A 82 2.11 4.54 -13.62
CA ALA A 82 2.59 3.23 -13.19
C ALA A 82 3.58 2.63 -14.20
N SER A 83 3.28 2.75 -15.50
CA SER A 83 4.17 2.31 -16.58
C SER A 83 5.48 3.12 -16.61
N ALA A 84 5.40 4.44 -16.42
CA ALA A 84 6.57 5.32 -16.33
C ALA A 84 7.44 5.00 -15.11
N LEU A 85 6.84 4.64 -13.98
CA LEU A 85 7.56 4.25 -12.77
C LEU A 85 8.30 2.92 -12.95
N VAL A 86 7.66 1.93 -13.58
CA VAL A 86 8.31 0.65 -13.91
C VAL A 86 9.47 0.87 -14.88
N ALA A 87 9.28 1.66 -15.93
CA ALA A 87 10.33 1.98 -16.89
C ALA A 87 11.52 2.72 -16.22
N ALA A 88 11.23 3.69 -15.34
CA ALA A 88 12.26 4.41 -14.60
C ALA A 88 13.06 3.51 -13.65
N LEU A 89 12.40 2.57 -12.97
CA LEU A 89 13.07 1.59 -12.09
C LEU A 89 13.98 0.65 -12.88
N GLN A 90 13.54 0.16 -14.03
CA GLN A 90 14.35 -0.68 -14.92
C GLN A 90 15.59 0.07 -15.43
N MET A 91 15.42 1.33 -15.85
CA MET A 91 16.55 2.16 -16.30
C MET A 91 17.56 2.43 -15.17
N ARG A 92 17.09 2.61 -13.92
CA ARG A 92 17.96 2.74 -12.75
C ARG A 92 18.68 1.43 -12.41
N LYS A 93 17.99 0.28 -12.50
CA LYS A 93 18.56 -1.06 -12.26
C LYS A 93 19.74 -1.32 -13.21
N SER A 94 19.60 -1.01 -14.50
CA SER A 94 20.67 -1.22 -15.49
C SER A 94 21.89 -0.33 -15.27
N ARG A 95 21.70 0.92 -14.81
CA ARG A 95 22.81 1.85 -14.52
C ARG A 95 23.56 1.49 -13.25
N VAL A 96 22.86 0.98 -12.24
CA VAL A 96 23.47 0.58 -10.96
C VAL A 96 24.18 -0.77 -11.09
N ALA A 97 23.55 -1.76 -11.73
CA ALA A 97 24.11 -3.11 -11.85
C ALA A 97 25.31 -3.21 -12.81
N GLY A 98 25.53 -2.22 -13.68
CA GLY A 98 26.68 -2.19 -14.60
C GLY A 98 27.87 -1.34 -14.11
N SER A 99 27.78 -0.74 -12.91
CA SER A 99 28.84 0.09 -12.33
C SER A 99 29.61 -0.63 -11.21
N ASP A 100 29.43 -1.95 -11.09
CA ASP A 100 29.90 -2.81 -10.01
C ASP A 100 30.69 -3.98 -10.64
N ASP A 101 31.72 -3.65 -11.44
CA ASP A 101 32.61 -4.64 -12.07
C ASP A 101 34.10 -4.31 -11.84
N GLU A 102 34.42 -3.44 -10.87
CA GLU A 102 35.75 -3.36 -10.26
C GLU A 102 35.59 -3.09 -8.76
N ASP A 103 36.34 -3.86 -7.94
CA ASP A 103 36.44 -3.83 -6.47
C ASP A 103 35.59 -4.83 -5.64
N GLU A 104 35.66 -6.13 -5.99
CA GLU A 104 35.51 -7.22 -5.00
C GLU A 104 36.88 -7.49 -4.34
N SER A 105 37.37 -6.55 -3.53
CA SER A 105 38.53 -6.73 -2.65
C SER A 105 38.56 -5.68 -1.53
N ASP A 106 37.45 -5.43 -0.83
CA ASP A 106 37.50 -4.74 0.47
C ASP A 106 36.26 -5.01 1.35
N ASP A 107 35.89 -6.28 1.44
CA ASP A 107 34.68 -6.77 2.11
C ASP A 107 34.83 -6.87 3.64
N GLU A 108 35.88 -6.29 4.24
CA GLU A 108 36.24 -6.52 5.65
C GLU A 108 36.16 -5.28 6.57
N ASN A 109 35.29 -4.30 6.31
CA ASN A 109 35.14 -3.15 7.24
C ASN A 109 33.72 -2.58 7.42
N TRP A 110 32.71 -3.45 7.55
CA TRP A 110 31.35 -3.03 7.94
C TRP A 110 30.89 -3.60 9.29
N ASP A 111 31.78 -4.25 10.04
CA ASP A 111 31.53 -4.77 11.39
C ASP A 111 32.65 -4.30 12.36
N ASP A 112 32.67 -2.98 12.66
CA ASP A 112 33.27 -2.39 13.87
C ASP A 112 32.44 -1.18 14.34
#